data_AF-A0A822HC44-F1
#
_entry.id   AF-A0A822HC44-F1
#
_cell.length_a   1.000
_cell.length_b   1.000
_cell.length_c   1.000
_cell.angle_alpha   90.00
_cell.angle_beta   90.00
_cell.angle_gamma   90.00
#
_symmetry.space_group_name_H-M   'P 1'
#
loop_
_entity.id
_entity.type
_entity.pdbx_description
1 polymer ?
#
loop_
_entity_poly.entity_id
_entity_poly.type
_entity_poly.pdbx_seq_one_letter_code
_entity_poly.pdbx_strand_id
1 'polypeptide(L)'
;EIISIDRRILNELLLDEANKYSEIKIHFQHKFINWNSEEKKATFQNKSGEYVDFKVDALIGYDGCHSAVRAAMMKIDSIDFSQEFIESHYMEFCIPPKDGKFAMEINYLHIWPRHDFMLIA
;
A
#
# COMPACT_ATOMS: atom_id res chain seq x y z
N GLU A 1 -5.32 -23.26 1.46
CA GLU A 1 -5.33 -22.94 0.02
C GLU A 1 -4.96 -21.48 -0.18
N ILE A 2 -4.40 -21.14 -1.35
CA ILE A 2 -4.10 -19.75 -1.74
C ILE A 2 -4.99 -19.42 -2.95
N ILE A 3 -5.55 -18.21 -2.98
CA ILE A 3 -6.44 -17.73 -4.04
C ILE A 3 -5.82 -16.51 -4.69
N SER A 4 -5.83 -16.45 -6.02
CA SER A 4 -5.41 -15.26 -6.76
C SER A 4 -6.55 -14.23 -6.78
N ILE A 5 -6.24 -12.99 -6.41
CA ILE A 5 -7.18 -11.88 -6.40
C ILE A 5 -6.49 -10.62 -6.94
N ASP A 6 -7.22 -9.86 -7.74
CA ASP A 6 -6.75 -8.57 -8.24
C ASP A 6 -6.67 -7.54 -7.10
N ARG A 7 -5.51 -6.88 -6.97
CA ARG A 7 -5.24 -5.90 -5.92
C ARG A 7 -6.23 -4.73 -5.96
N ARG A 8 -6.57 -4.23 -7.15
CA ARG A 8 -7.47 -3.09 -7.30
C ARG A 8 -8.87 -3.48 -6.86
N ILE A 9 -9.39 -4.63 -7.30
CA ILE A 9 -10.71 -5.12 -6.92
C ILE A 9 -10.79 -5.28 -5.39
N LEU A 10 -9.79 -5.90 -4.76
CA LEU A 10 -9.77 -6.03 -3.30
C LEU A 10 -9.79 -4.67 -2.60
N ASN A 11 -9.00 -3.71 -3.08
CA ASN A 11 -8.95 -2.37 -2.51
C ASN A 11 -10.30 -1.61 -2.68
N GLU A 12 -10.94 -1.73 -3.85
CA GLU A 12 -12.27 -1.15 -4.09
C GLU A 12 -13.31 -1.75 -3.14
N LEU A 13 -13.35 -3.08 -2.97
CA LEU A 13 -14.27 -3.75 -2.04
C LEU A 13 -14.06 -3.29 -0.59
N LEU A 14 -12.82 -3.12 -0.15
CA LEU A 14 -12.50 -2.64 1.20
C LEU A 14 -12.96 -1.19 1.41
N LEU A 15 -12.76 -0.33 0.42
CA LEU A 15 -13.23 1.07 0.47
C LEU A 15 -14.75 1.16 0.46
N ASP A 16 -15.42 0.36 -0.37
CA ASP A 16 -16.87 0.28 -0.42
C ASP A 16 -17.47 -0.21 0.90
N GLU A 17 -16.85 -1.22 1.53
CA GLU A 17 -17.25 -1.69 2.85
C GLU A 17 -17.05 -0.61 3.92
N ALA A 18 -15.90 0.05 3.94
CA ALA A 18 -15.61 1.12 4.90
C ALA A 18 -16.60 2.30 4.77
N ASN A 19 -17.03 2.64 3.56
CA ASN A 19 -18.02 3.70 3.30
C ASN A 19 -19.42 3.40 3.84
N LYS A 20 -19.73 2.15 4.22
CA LYS A 20 -21.02 1.79 4.84
C LYS A 20 -21.13 2.28 6.28
N TYR A 21 -19.99 2.56 6.93
CA TYR A 21 -19.93 3.01 8.32
C TYR A 21 -19.84 4.54 8.36
N SER A 22 -20.85 5.18 8.93
CA SER A 22 -20.95 6.65 9.03
C SER A 22 -19.85 7.30 9.89
N GLU A 23 -19.25 6.50 10.76
CA GLU A 23 -18.18 6.85 11.68
C GLU A 23 -16.83 6.92 10.97
N ILE A 24 -16.70 6.30 9.79
CA ILE A 24 -15.49 6.28 8.98
C ILE A 24 -15.60 7.37 7.90
N LYS A 25 -14.59 8.25 7.86
CA LYS A 25 -14.46 9.27 6.82
C LYS A 25 -13.20 9.01 6.01
N ILE A 26 -13.38 8.84 4.70
CA ILE A 26 -12.27 8.58 3.78
C ILE A 26 -11.92 9.87 3.04
N HIS A 27 -10.68 10.33 3.21
CA HIS A 27 -10.17 11.55 2.59
C HIS A 27 -9.13 11.20 1.52
N PHE A 28 -9.56 11.06 0.27
CA PHE A 28 -8.63 10.90 -0.86
C PHE A 28 -7.86 12.19 -1.12
N GLN A 29 -6.69 12.07 -1.78
CA GLN A 29 -5.86 13.21 -2.16
C GLN A 29 -5.38 14.07 -0.97
N HIS A 30 -5.15 13.43 0.18
CA HIS A 30 -4.57 14.02 1.37
C HIS A 30 -3.25 13.31 1.67
N LYS A 31 -2.13 13.91 1.28
CA LYS A 31 -0.79 13.36 1.53
C LYS A 31 -0.33 13.74 2.93
N PHE A 32 0.04 12.77 3.76
CA PHE A 32 0.58 13.04 5.09
C PHE A 32 1.91 13.80 4.98
N ILE A 33 2.08 14.84 5.81
CA ILE A 33 3.25 15.72 5.83
C ILE A 33 4.00 15.60 7.16
N ASN A 34 3.28 15.73 8.28
CA ASN A 34 3.91 15.74 9.59
C ASN A 34 2.95 15.35 10.71
N TRP A 35 3.52 14.91 11.84
CA TRP A 35 2.83 14.67 13.10
C TRP A 35 3.44 15.52 14.21
N ASN A 36 2.60 16.24 14.95
CA ASN A 36 2.96 16.90 16.19
C ASN A 36 2.30 16.16 17.35
N SER A 37 3.10 15.45 18.13
CA SER A 37 2.64 14.65 19.28
C SER A 37 2.14 15.52 20.44
N GLU A 38 2.73 16.69 20.68
CA GLU A 38 2.34 17.60 21.76
C GLU A 38 0.95 18.21 21.51
N GLU A 39 0.70 18.65 20.27
CA GLU A 39 -0.58 19.23 19.87
C GLU A 39 -1.62 18.20 19.43
N LYS A 40 -1.25 16.91 19.37
CA LYS A 40 -2.06 15.82 18.82
C LYS A 40 -2.60 16.15 17.42
N LYS A 41 -1.72 16.64 16.55
CA LYS A 41 -2.09 17.23 15.26
C LYS A 41 -1.35 16.56 14.12
N ALA A 42 -2.11 16.06 13.15
CA ALA A 42 -1.59 15.52 11.90
C ALA A 42 -1.83 16.52 10.76
N THR A 43 -0.76 16.88 10.06
CA THR A 43 -0.80 17.81 8.93
C THR A 43 -0.73 17.03 7.62
N PHE A 44 -1.62 17.37 6.70
CA PHE A 44 -1.71 16.80 5.36
C PHE A 44 -1.64 17.90 4.30
N GLN A 45 -1.23 17.54 3.09
CA GLN A 45 -1.35 18.39 1.91
C GLN A 45 -2.46 17.86 1.02
N ASN A 46 -3.41 18.72 0.67
CA ASN A 46 -4.51 18.37 -0.23
C ASN A 46 -4.08 18.49 -1.70
N LYS A 47 -5.01 18.18 -2.63
CA LYS A 47 -4.77 18.28 -4.08
C LYS A 47 -4.39 19.68 -4.59
N SER A 48 -4.85 20.74 -3.92
CA SER A 48 -4.52 22.14 -4.27
C SER A 48 -3.14 22.54 -3.76
N GLY A 49 -2.46 21.68 -2.99
CA GLY A 49 -1.19 21.97 -2.35
C GLY A 49 -1.33 22.68 -1.00
N GLU A 50 -2.55 22.92 -0.53
CA GLU A 50 -2.82 23.56 0.76
C GLU A 50 -2.62 22.57 1.90
N TYR A 51 -2.17 23.09 3.04
CA TYR A 51 -2.03 22.31 4.26
C TYR A 51 -3.35 22.24 5.02
N VAL A 52 -3.72 21.04 5.44
CA VAL A 52 -4.94 20.75 6.20
C VAL A 52 -4.54 19.99 7.46
N ASP A 53 -4.96 20.51 8.61
CA ASP A 53 -4.67 19.92 9.92
C ASP A 53 -5.87 19.15 10.46
N PHE A 54 -5.61 17.97 11.02
CA PHE A 54 -6.56 17.18 11.78
C PHE A 54 -6.06 16.97 13.21
N LYS A 55 -6.92 17.25 14.19
CA LYS A 55 -6.66 16.88 15.58
C LYS A 55 -7.14 15.44 15.80
N VAL A 56 -6.24 14.57 16.23
CA VAL A 56 -6.51 13.14 16.43
C VAL A 56 -5.81 12.64 17.68
N ASP A 57 -6.47 11.77 18.44
CA ASP A 57 -5.88 11.18 19.65
C ASP A 57 -4.86 10.08 19.34
N ALA A 58 -4.99 9.45 18.17
CA ALA A 58 -4.10 8.41 17.70
C ALA A 58 -3.87 8.54 16.19
N LEU A 59 -2.64 8.24 15.76
CA LEU A 59 -2.24 8.15 14.36
C LEU A 59 -1.75 6.72 14.10
N ILE A 60 -2.30 6.06 13.08
CA ILE A 60 -1.89 4.70 12.68
C ILE A 60 -1.37 4.77 11.23
N GLY A 61 -0.11 4.37 11.03
CA GLY A 61 0.56 4.43 9.72
C GLY A 61 0.38 3.14 8.90
N TYR A 62 -0.52 3.17 7.92
CA TYR A 62 -0.67 2.12 6.89
C TYR A 62 -0.25 2.65 5.50
N ASP A 63 0.84 3.40 5.44
CA ASP A 63 1.29 4.18 4.28
C ASP A 63 2.42 3.52 3.46
N GLY A 64 2.63 2.21 3.64
CA GLY A 64 3.48 1.39 2.79
C GLY A 64 4.97 1.41 3.11
N CYS A 65 5.79 0.84 2.21
CA CYS A 65 7.23 0.63 2.45
C CYS A 65 8.00 1.94 2.66
N HIS A 66 7.63 3.02 1.94
CA HIS A 66 8.19 4.37 2.07
C HIS A 66 7.37 5.26 3.03
N SER A 67 6.96 4.69 4.16
CA SER A 67 6.12 5.34 5.17
C SER A 67 6.65 6.71 5.60
N ALA A 68 5.83 7.74 5.40
CA ALA A 68 6.04 9.08 5.89
C ALA A 68 5.72 9.18 7.39
N VAL A 69 4.76 8.37 7.88
CA VAL A 69 4.47 8.27 9.33
C VAL A 69 5.69 7.74 10.08
N ARG A 70 6.32 6.65 9.62
CA ARG A 70 7.56 6.12 10.20
C ARG A 70 8.66 7.17 10.20
N ALA A 71 8.85 7.88 9.08
CA ALA A 71 9.86 8.92 8.98
C ALA A 71 9.61 10.10 9.94
N ALA A 72 8.35 10.43 10.24
CA ALA A 72 8.00 11.42 11.26
C ALA A 72 8.28 10.90 12.67
N MET A 73 7.92 9.65 12.96
CA MET A 73 8.13 9.02 14.28
C MET A 73 9.62 8.90 14.63
N MET A 74 10.47 8.52 13.67
CA MET A 74 11.93 8.41 13.87
C MET A 74 12.61 9.73 14.25
N LYS A 75 11.94 10.89 14.09
CA LYS A 75 12.43 12.19 14.55
C LYS A 75 12.03 12.51 15.98
N ILE A 76 10.97 11.87 16.48
CA ILE A 76 10.37 12.13 17.80
C ILE A 76 10.97 11.20 18.85
N ASP A 77 11.21 9.94 18.48
CA ASP A 77 11.69 8.91 19.39
C ASP A 77 12.86 8.12 18.80
N SER A 78 13.64 7.49 19.68
CA SER A 78 14.76 6.63 19.30
C SER A 78 14.23 5.28 18.85
N ILE A 79 14.02 5.13 17.54
CA ILE A 79 13.54 3.91 16.91
C ILE A 79 14.68 3.25 16.14
N ASP A 80 14.97 1.99 16.47
CA ASP A 80 15.86 1.16 15.65
C ASP A 80 15.20 0.89 14.30
N PHE A 81 15.88 1.28 13.21
CA PHE A 81 15.42 1.11 11.85
C PHE A 81 16.54 0.60 10.96
N SER A 82 16.21 -0.38 10.11
CA SER A 82 17.10 -0.87 9.05
C SER A 82 16.35 -0.94 7.73
N GLN A 83 17.08 -0.67 6.65
CA GLN A 83 16.58 -0.79 5.29
C GLN A 83 17.71 -1.30 4.41
N GLU A 84 17.44 -2.42 3.73
CA GLU A 84 18.35 -3.05 2.78
C GLU A 84 17.62 -3.20 1.44
N PHE A 85 18.27 -2.78 0.37
CA PHE A 85 17.77 -2.98 -0.98
C PHE A 85 18.43 -4.23 -1.56
N ILE A 86 17.62 -5.17 -2.01
CA ILE A 86 18.10 -6.36 -2.72
C ILE A 86 18.48 -6.01 -4.17
N GLU A 87 19.38 -6.79 -4.76
CA GLU A 87 19.83 -6.58 -6.15
C GLU A 87 18.78 -7.01 -7.19
N SER A 88 17.91 -7.97 -6.83
CA SER A 88 16.86 -8.46 -7.71
C SER A 88 15.76 -7.43 -7.91
N HIS A 89 15.35 -7.26 -9.16
CA HIS A 89 14.23 -6.41 -9.55
C HIS A 89 13.10 -7.27 -10.11
N TYR A 90 11.87 -6.77 -10.06
CA TYR A 90 10.72 -7.43 -10.67
C TYR A 90 10.20 -6.64 -11.86
N MET A 91 9.60 -7.34 -12.82
CA MET A 91 8.88 -6.77 -13.95
C MET A 91 7.62 -7.59 -14.18
N GLU A 92 6.52 -6.90 -14.50
CA GLU A 92 5.23 -7.55 -14.75
C GLU A 92 5.05 -7.81 -16.24
N PHE A 93 4.61 -9.03 -16.57
CA PHE A 93 4.23 -9.43 -17.93
C PHE A 93 2.81 -9.96 -17.91
N CYS A 94 2.06 -9.71 -18.99
CA CYS A 94 0.71 -10.22 -19.17
C CYS A 94 0.72 -11.36 -20.19
N ILE A 95 0.20 -12.53 -19.80
CA ILE A 95 -0.03 -13.65 -20.71
C ILE A 95 -1.47 -13.52 -21.22
N PRO A 96 -1.69 -13.18 -22.51
CA PRO A 96 -3.03 -13.02 -23.03
C PRO A 96 -3.77 -14.36 -23.14
N PRO A 97 -5.11 -14.35 -23.15
CA PRO A 97 -5.87 -15.54 -23.46
C PRO A 97 -5.57 -16.06 -24.87
N LYS A 98 -5.59 -17.38 -25.05
CA LYS A 98 -5.46 -18.06 -26.34
C LYS A 98 -6.84 -18.51 -26.80
N ASP A 99 -7.30 -18.00 -27.94
CA ASP A 99 -8.62 -18.31 -28.51
C ASP A 99 -9.78 -18.08 -27.51
N GLY A 100 -9.67 -17.03 -26.68
CA GLY A 100 -10.65 -16.69 -25.65
C GLY A 100 -10.61 -17.56 -24.38
N LYS A 101 -9.62 -18.44 -24.25
CA LYS A 101 -9.41 -19.29 -23.07
C LYS A 101 -8.09 -18.95 -22.37
N PHE A 102 -7.95 -19.38 -21.12
CA PHE A 102 -6.66 -19.30 -20.42
C PHE A 102 -5.58 -20.03 -21.22
N ALA A 103 -4.40 -19.40 -21.34
CA ALA A 103 -3.27 -19.97 -22.07
C ALA A 103 -2.55 -21.09 -21.30
N MET A 104 -2.87 -21.26 -20.00
CA MET A 104 -2.27 -22.23 -19.08
C MET A 104 -3.35 -22.80 -18.16
N GLU A 105 -3.02 -23.88 -17.45
CA GLU A 105 -3.92 -24.48 -16.46
C GLU A 105 -4.30 -23.47 -15.37
N ILE A 106 -5.61 -23.41 -15.09
CA ILE A 106 -6.15 -22.53 -14.06
C ILE A 106 -6.07 -23.20 -12.68
N ASN A 107 -6.12 -22.39 -11.62
CA ASN A 107 -6.08 -22.83 -10.22
C ASN A 107 -4.73 -23.43 -9.76
N TYR A 108 -3.65 -23.08 -10.44
CA TYR A 108 -2.28 -23.38 -10.01
C TYR A 108 -1.44 -22.10 -9.95
N LEU A 109 -0.48 -22.06 -9.03
CA LEU A 109 0.60 -21.09 -9.04
C LEU A 109 1.72 -21.65 -9.92
N HIS A 110 1.98 -21.00 -11.06
CA HIS A 110 3.01 -21.44 -11.99
C HIS A 110 4.35 -20.81 -11.61
N ILE A 111 5.40 -21.62 -11.50
CA ILE A 111 6.73 -21.16 -11.13
C ILE A 111 7.74 -21.72 -12.14
N TRP A 112 8.52 -20.83 -12.76
CA TRP A 112 9.67 -21.21 -13.58
C TRP A 112 10.95 -20.75 -12.89
N PRO A 113 11.56 -21.62 -12.05
CA PRO A 113 12.81 -21.27 -11.39
C PRO A 113 13.97 -21.34 -12.40
N ARG A 114 14.87 -20.35 -12.34
CA ARG A 114 16.22 -20.40 -12.92
C ARG A 114 17.21 -20.06 -11.81
N HIS A 115 18.50 -20.11 -12.13
CA HIS A 115 19.54 -19.80 -11.14
C HIS A 115 19.45 -18.33 -10.70
N ASP A 116 19.52 -17.40 -11.65
CA ASP A 116 19.67 -15.98 -11.34
C ASP A 116 18.34 -15.18 -11.43
N PHE A 117 17.26 -15.81 -11.89
CA PHE A 117 15.94 -15.19 -11.99
C PHE A 117 14.81 -16.21 -11.86
N MET A 118 13.59 -15.73 -11.64
CA MET A 118 12.40 -16.55 -11.51
C MET A 118 11.22 -15.85 -12.18
N LEU A 119 10.32 -16.64 -12.78
CA LEU A 119 9.01 -16.18 -13.21
C LEU A 119 7.94 -16.87 -12.36
N ILE A 120 6.91 -16.11 -12.01
CA ILE A 120 5.74 -16.58 -11.27
C ILE A 120 4.50 -16.08 -12.01
N ALA A 121 3.50 -16.94 -12.20
CA ALA A 121 2.21 -16.59 -12.80
C ALA A 121 1.03 -17.26 -12.08
#